data_AF-A0AAV1K7K2-F1
#
_entry.id   AF-A0AAV1K7K2-F1
#
_cell.length_a   1.000
_cell.length_b   1.000
_cell.length_c   1.000
_cell.angle_alpha   90.00
_cell.angle_beta   90.00
_cell.angle_gamma   90.00
#
_symmetry.space_group_name_H-M   'P 1'
#
loop_
_entity.id
_entity.type
_entity.pdbx_description
1 polymer ?
#
loop_
_entity_poly.entity_id
_entity_poly.type
_entity_poly.pdbx_seq_one_letter_code
_entity_poly.pdbx_strand_id
1 'polypeptide(L)'
;MDWSQEETLQFLELYQAERIIWDPKHIMHKNTQKMNDAWNRISEVMCRPLAELKIKKNSLMATFRQHLRRKKQSIKSGASIDVIYNPIWVYYEIMENFLAQVYKCDHTISTEDEPVSK
;
A
#
# COMPACT_ATOMS: atom_id res chain seq x y z
N MET A 1 -12.59 13.66 -3.58
CA MET A 1 -13.01 12.41 -2.89
C MET A 1 -12.64 12.61 -1.44
N ASP A 2 -13.57 13.13 -0.64
CA ASP A 2 -13.32 13.40 0.77
C ASP A 2 -13.36 12.07 1.54
N TRP A 3 -12.22 11.77 2.17
CA TRP A 3 -12.03 10.63 3.05
C TRP A 3 -11.51 11.17 4.36
N SER A 4 -12.25 10.94 5.43
CA SER A 4 -11.82 11.29 6.78
C SER A 4 -10.64 10.42 7.22
N GLN A 5 -9.95 10.86 8.26
CA GLN A 5 -8.86 10.08 8.85
C GLN A 5 -9.37 8.73 9.36
N GLU A 6 -10.52 8.71 10.03
CA GLU A 6 -11.16 7.50 10.55
C GLU A 6 -11.54 6.53 9.43
N GLU A 7 -12.15 7.01 8.34
CA GLU A 7 -12.47 6.17 7.18
C GLU A 7 -11.21 5.59 6.53
N THR A 8 -10.13 6.37 6.49
CA THR A 8 -8.85 5.90 5.93
C THR A 8 -8.22 4.83 6.83
N LEU A 9 -8.30 4.99 8.16
CA LEU A 9 -7.85 3.99 9.12
C LEU A 9 -8.67 2.69 9.00
N GLN A 10 -9.99 2.80 9.01
CA GLN A 10 -10.89 1.66 8.86
C GLN A 10 -10.64 0.91 7.55
N PHE A 11 -10.43 1.63 6.45
CA PHE A 11 -10.06 1.02 5.18
C PHE A 11 -8.74 0.26 5.24
N LEU A 12 -7.72 0.80 5.91
CA LEU A 12 -6.43 0.14 6.05
C LEU A 12 -6.51 -1.12 6.91
N GLU A 13 -7.32 -1.12 7.97
CA GLU A 13 -7.56 -2.31 8.79
C GLU A 13 -8.23 -3.43 7.98
N LEU A 14 -9.30 -3.10 7.25
CA LEU A 14 -9.99 -4.04 6.37
C LEU A 14 -9.08 -4.55 5.25
N TYR A 15 -8.30 -3.65 4.66
CA TYR A 15 -7.34 -3.98 3.63
C TYR A 15 -6.24 -4.91 4.16
N GLN A 16 -5.71 -4.66 5.36
CA GLN A 16 -4.72 -5.51 6.00
C GLN A 16 -5.28 -6.93 6.25
N ALA A 17 -6.54 -7.04 6.68
CA ALA A 17 -7.20 -8.31 6.93
C ALA A 17 -7.34 -9.15 5.64
N GLU A 18 -7.64 -8.51 4.51
CA GLU A 18 -7.81 -9.16 3.21
C GLU A 18 -6.47 -9.37 2.48
N ARG A 19 -5.65 -10.30 2.99
CA ARG A 19 -4.34 -10.67 2.41
C ARG A 19 -4.36 -11.00 0.92
N ILE A 20 -5.47 -11.52 0.41
CA ILE A 20 -5.67 -11.85 -1.01
C ILE A 20 -5.45 -10.63 -1.91
N ILE A 21 -5.74 -9.42 -1.41
CA ILE A 21 -5.66 -8.18 -2.19
C ILE A 21 -4.23 -7.65 -2.30
N TRP A 22 -3.41 -7.80 -1.25
CA TRP A 22 -2.13 -7.11 -1.14
C TRP A 22 -0.92 -8.03 -1.05
N ASP A 23 -1.09 -9.30 -0.69
CA ASP A 23 0.00 -10.24 -0.54
C ASP A 23 0.21 -11.04 -1.85
N PRO A 24 1.30 -10.77 -2.61
CA PRO A 24 1.58 -11.50 -3.83
C PRO A 24 1.96 -12.97 -3.58
N LYS A 25 2.36 -13.33 -2.35
CA LYS A 25 2.68 -14.71 -1.97
C LYS A 25 1.43 -15.53 -1.69
N HIS A 26 0.27 -14.90 -1.56
CA HIS A 26 -0.97 -15.61 -1.29
C HIS A 26 -1.40 -16.43 -2.52
N ILE A 27 -1.61 -17.73 -2.35
CA ILE A 27 -2.00 -18.65 -3.44
C ILE A 27 -3.24 -18.20 -4.22
N MET A 28 -4.18 -17.52 -3.54
CA MET A 28 -5.41 -16.99 -4.14
C MET A 28 -5.24 -15.59 -4.74
N HIS A 29 -4.07 -14.95 -4.66
CA HIS A 29 -3.85 -13.63 -5.27
C HIS A 29 -4.01 -13.67 -6.79
N LYS A 30 -3.67 -14.81 -7.42
CA LYS A 30 -3.89 -15.04 -8.85
C LYS A 30 -5.35 -15.31 -9.22
N ASN A 31 -6.22 -15.52 -8.22
CA ASN A 31 -7.63 -15.80 -8.44
C ASN A 31 -8.43 -14.49 -8.44
N THR A 32 -8.70 -13.97 -9.63
CA THR A 32 -9.46 -12.73 -9.84
C THR A 32 -10.83 -12.75 -9.16
N GLN A 33 -11.52 -13.89 -9.11
CA GLN A 33 -12.83 -14.00 -8.47
C GLN A 33 -12.71 -13.79 -6.96
N LYS A 34 -11.77 -14.48 -6.30
CA LYS A 34 -11.54 -14.33 -4.86
C LYS A 34 -11.04 -12.93 -4.50
N MET A 35 -10.24 -12.32 -5.36
CA MET A 35 -9.81 -10.94 -5.18
C MET A 35 -11.00 -9.97 -5.28
N ASN A 36 -11.91 -10.18 -6.25
CA ASN A 36 -13.13 -9.38 -6.35
C ASN A 36 -14.07 -9.60 -5.16
N ASP A 37 -14.23 -10.83 -4.68
CA ASP A 37 -14.99 -11.13 -3.47
C ASP A 37 -14.44 -10.37 -2.26
N ALA A 38 -13.11 -10.34 -2.10
CA ALA A 38 -12.46 -9.59 -1.03
C ALA A 38 -12.71 -8.07 -1.15
N TRP A 39 -12.63 -7.52 -2.36
CA TRP A 39 -13.00 -6.11 -2.59
C TRP A 39 -14.48 -5.83 -2.33
N ASN A 40 -15.37 -6.74 -2.69
CA ASN A 40 -16.80 -6.62 -2.42
C ASN A 40 -17.08 -6.58 -0.91
N ARG A 41 -16.42 -7.42 -0.11
CA ARG A 41 -16.55 -7.37 1.36
C ARG A 41 -16.15 -6.02 1.93
N ILE A 42 -15.03 -5.46 1.49
CA ILE A 42 -14.60 -4.12 1.94
C ILE A 42 -15.61 -3.06 1.49
N SER A 43 -16.13 -3.19 0.26
CA SER A 43 -17.15 -2.30 -0.30
C SER A 43 -18.45 -2.32 0.50
N GLU A 44 -18.92 -3.50 0.89
CA GLU A 44 -20.10 -3.70 1.72
C GLU A 44 -19.92 -3.09 3.11
N VAL A 45 -18.76 -3.31 3.75
CA VAL A 45 -18.48 -2.78 5.09
C VAL A 45 -18.33 -1.25 5.09
N MET A 46 -17.65 -0.70 4.08
CA MET A 46 -17.42 0.74 3.95
C MET A 46 -18.60 1.48 3.30
N CYS A 47 -19.62 0.77 2.81
CA CYS A 47 -20.70 1.30 1.99
C CYS A 47 -20.21 2.20 0.84
N ARG A 48 -19.07 1.85 0.22
CA ARG A 48 -18.42 2.63 -0.84
C ARG A 48 -18.14 1.77 -2.07
N PRO A 49 -18.22 2.33 -3.29
CA PRO A 49 -18.02 1.56 -4.51
C PRO A 49 -16.56 1.09 -4.66
N LEU A 50 -16.36 -0.09 -5.25
CA LEU A 50 -15.04 -0.69 -5.44
C LEU A 50 -14.08 0.23 -6.22
N ALA A 51 -14.59 1.04 -7.14
CA ALA A 51 -13.81 2.01 -7.90
C ALA A 51 -13.13 3.03 -6.97
N GLU A 52 -13.87 3.57 -5.99
CA GLU A 52 -13.32 4.51 -5.01
C GLU A 52 -12.29 3.84 -4.11
N LEU A 53 -12.57 2.62 -3.64
CA LEU A 53 -11.64 1.86 -2.81
C LEU A 53 -10.31 1.60 -3.52
N LYS A 54 -10.35 1.26 -4.82
CA LYS A 54 -9.16 1.06 -5.65
C LYS A 54 -8.38 2.36 -5.87
N ILE A 55 -9.07 3.48 -6.10
CA ILE A 55 -8.43 4.80 -6.22
C ILE A 55 -7.75 5.18 -4.90
N LYS A 56 -8.44 4.99 -3.77
CA LYS A 56 -7.90 5.26 -2.43
C LYS A 56 -6.67 4.40 -2.14
N LYS A 57 -6.74 3.09 -2.41
CA LYS A 57 -5.58 2.19 -2.34
C LYS A 57 -4.39 2.75 -3.12
N ASN A 58 -4.61 3.11 -4.38
CA ASN A 58 -3.53 3.58 -5.26
C ASN A 58 -2.88 4.86 -4.70
N SER A 59 -3.69 5.80 -4.21
CA SER A 59 -3.20 7.02 -3.55
C SER A 59 -2.37 6.70 -2.29
N LEU A 60 -2.86 5.83 -1.41
CA LEU A 60 -2.13 5.41 -0.21
C LEU A 60 -0.80 4.72 -0.56
N MET A 61 -0.82 3.80 -1.51
CA MET A 61 0.40 3.09 -1.95
C MET A 61 1.43 4.02 -2.57
N ALA A 62 1.01 5.04 -3.33
CA ALA A 62 1.91 6.03 -3.90
C ALA A 62 2.66 6.81 -2.80
N THR A 63 1.92 7.33 -1.82
CA THR A 63 2.48 8.04 -0.66
C THR A 63 3.39 7.14 0.17
N PHE A 64 2.96 5.90 0.45
CA PHE A 64 3.77 4.91 1.17
C PHE A 64 5.12 4.64 0.47
N ARG A 65 5.11 4.39 -0.85
CA ARG A 65 6.33 4.14 -1.63
C ARG A 65 7.27 5.34 -1.62
N GLN A 66 6.74 6.57 -1.63
CA GLN A 66 7.54 7.79 -1.52
C GLN A 66 8.25 7.88 -0.16
N HIS A 67 7.53 7.66 0.95
CA HIS A 67 8.12 7.65 2.29
C HIS A 67 9.13 6.49 2.44
N LEU A 68 8.80 5.29 1.94
CA LEU A 68 9.69 4.14 1.95
C LEU A 68 10.99 4.41 1.18
N ARG A 69 10.92 5.06 0.02
CA ARG A 69 12.11 5.44 -0.76
C ARG A 69 12.99 6.43 0.00
N ARG A 70 12.39 7.44 0.65
CA ARG A 70 13.11 8.41 1.48
C ARG A 70 13.79 7.74 2.68
N LYS A 71 13.08 6.83 3.38
CA LYS A 71 13.63 6.03 4.49
C LYS A 71 14.84 5.20 4.03
N LYS A 72 14.72 4.49 2.90
CA LYS A 72 15.83 3.72 2.31
C LYS A 72 17.03 4.59 1.90
N GLN A 73 16.79 5.77 1.33
CA GLN A 73 17.86 6.70 0.92
C GLN A 73 18.60 7.29 2.12
N SER A 74 17.88 7.66 3.20
CA SER A 74 18.48 8.14 4.45
C SER A 74 19.44 7.11 5.04
N ILE A 75 19.04 5.83 5.10
CA ILE A 75 19.89 4.72 5.57
C ILE A 75 21.14 4.56 4.70
N LYS A 76 20.99 4.60 3.36
CA LYS A 76 22.11 4.39 2.42
C LYS A 76 23.16 5.51 2.47
N SER A 77 22.75 6.74 2.80
CA SER A 77 23.64 7.90 2.77
C SER A 77 24.50 8.05 4.04
N GLY A 78 24.49 7.08 4.96
CA GLY A 78 25.27 7.14 6.20
C GLY A 78 24.80 8.24 7.16
N ALA A 79 23.53 8.68 7.04
CA ALA A 79 22.97 9.62 8.00
C ALA A 79 22.85 8.94 9.36
N SER A 80 23.38 9.58 10.41
CA SER A 80 23.24 9.13 11.80
C SER A 80 21.77 8.84 12.12
N ILE A 81 21.55 7.82 12.96
CA ILE A 81 20.23 7.30 13.39
C ILE A 81 19.29 8.43 13.89
N ASP A 82 19.84 9.56 14.32
CA ASP A 82 19.13 10.77 14.75
C ASP A 82 18.38 11.53 13.62
N VAL A 83 18.73 11.30 12.35
CA VAL A 83 18.10 11.94 11.16
C VAL A 83 17.24 10.93 10.38
N ILE A 84 16.72 9.91 11.06
CA ILE A 84 15.76 9.01 10.42
C ILE A 84 14.47 9.80 10.24
N TYR A 85 14.13 10.05 8.98
CA TYR A 85 12.86 10.66 8.59
C TYR A 85 11.69 9.87 9.17
N ASN A 86 11.08 10.39 10.22
CA ASN A 86 9.80 9.92 10.74
C ASN A 86 8.69 10.55 9.91
N PRO A 87 8.01 9.79 9.03
CA PRO A 87 6.86 10.32 8.34
C PRO A 87 5.78 10.67 9.36
N ILE A 88 5.36 11.94 9.40
CA ILE A 88 4.18 12.44 10.16
C ILE A 88 2.87 11.78 9.67
N TRP A 89 2.96 10.92 8.65
CA TRP A 89 1.85 10.21 8.07
C TRP A 89 1.45 9.04 8.96
N VAL A 90 0.39 9.23 9.76
CA VAL A 90 -0.17 8.27 10.72
C VAL A 90 -0.43 6.88 10.12
N TYR A 91 -0.69 6.80 8.81
CA TYR A 91 -0.94 5.55 8.10
C TYR A 91 0.34 4.79 7.72
N TYR A 92 1.50 5.43 7.80
CA TYR A 92 2.77 4.82 7.40
C TYR A 92 3.09 3.59 8.24
N GLU A 93 2.95 3.68 9.56
CA GLU A 93 3.26 2.58 10.48
C GLU A 93 2.35 1.38 10.24
N ILE A 94 1.04 1.63 10.06
CA ILE A 94 0.04 0.60 9.74
C ILE A 94 0.43 -0.10 8.44
N MET A 95 0.71 0.67 7.38
CA MET A 95 1.10 0.12 6.08
C MET A 95 2.44 -0.61 6.14
N GLU A 96 3.44 -0.09 6.86
CA GLU A 96 4.74 -0.72 7.01
C GLU A 96 4.61 -2.08 7.72
N ASN A 97 3.76 -2.18 8.75
CA ASN A 97 3.59 -3.42 9.52
C ASN A 97 3.25 -4.64 8.65
N PHE A 98 2.34 -4.50 7.68
CA PHE A 98 1.93 -5.62 6.82
C PHE A 98 2.64 -5.62 5.45
N LEU A 99 3.07 -4.46 4.93
CA LEU A 99 3.75 -4.39 3.62
C LEU A 99 5.26 -4.59 3.71
N ALA A 100 5.91 -4.32 4.85
CA ALA A 100 7.37 -4.44 4.96
C ALA A 100 7.86 -5.84 4.59
N GLN A 101 7.12 -6.89 4.94
CA GLN A 101 7.44 -8.27 4.56
C GLN A 101 7.38 -8.51 3.04
N VAL A 102 6.49 -7.81 2.32
CA VAL A 102 6.39 -7.89 0.86
C VAL A 102 7.59 -7.17 0.24
N TYR A 103 7.89 -5.96 0.73
CA TYR A 103 8.97 -5.11 0.20
C TYR A 103 10.39 -5.49 0.66
N LYS A 104 10.54 -6.37 1.65
CA LYS A 104 11.82 -7.00 2.05
C LYS A 104 12.22 -8.15 1.12
N CYS A 105 11.27 -8.78 0.44
CA CYS A 105 11.51 -9.95 -0.41
C CYS A 105 11.60 -9.63 -1.91
N ASP A 106 11.46 -8.38 -2.33
CA ASP A 106 11.52 -8.00 -3.75
C ASP A 106 12.99 -7.78 -4.18
N HIS A 107 13.66 -8.89 -4.48
CA HIS A 107 14.57 -8.88 -5.61
C HIS A 107 13.66 -8.92 -6.86
N THR A 108 13.67 -7.82 -7.61
CA THR A 108 13.22 -7.69 -9.00
C THR A 108 11.73 -7.91 -9.29
N ILE A 109 10.96 -6.84 -9.49
CA ILE A 109 10.57 -6.41 -10.85
C ILE A 109 10.68 -4.87 -10.96
N SER A 110 11.74 -4.41 -11.64
CA SER A 110 11.70 -3.16 -12.38
C SER A 110 10.62 -3.31 -13.44
N THR A 111 9.53 -2.54 -13.33
CA THR A 111 8.77 -2.19 -14.54
C THR A 111 9.35 -0.88 -15.00
N GLU A 112 10.20 -0.98 -16.02
CA GLU A 112 10.68 0.13 -16.82
C GLU A 112 9.49 0.95 -17.31
N ASP A 113 9.40 2.19 -16.84
CA ASP A 113 8.55 3.21 -17.43
C ASP A 113 9.30 3.70 -18.69
N GLU A 114 8.96 3.13 -19.85
CA GLU A 114 9.38 3.63 -21.15
C GLU A 114 8.50 4.83 -21.53
N PRO A 115 9.05 6.05 -21.65
CA PRO A 115 8.33 7.17 -22.22
C PRO A 115 8.35 7.06 -23.76
N VAL A 116 7.31 6.48 -24.36
CA VAL A 116 7.07 6.66 -25.80
C VAL A 116 6.61 8.10 -26.03
N SER A 117 7.56 8.89 -26.53
CA SER A 117 7.31 10.16 -27.20
C SER A 117 6.56 9.95 -28.51
N LYS A 118 5.56 10.79 -28.76
CA LYS A 118 5.39 11.51 -30.03
C LYS A 118 4.47 12.70 -29.86
#